data_AF-X7ZKV6-F1
#
_entry.id   AF-X7ZKV6-F1
#
_cell.length_a   1.000
_cell.length_b   1.000
_cell.length_c   1.000
_cell.angle_alpha   90.00
_cell.angle_beta   90.00
_cell.angle_gamma   90.00
#
_symmetry.space_group_name_H-M   'P 1'
#
loop_
_entity.id
_entity.type
_entity.pdbx_description
1 polymer ?
#
loop_
_entity_poly.entity_id
_entity_poly.type
_entity_poly.pdbx_seq_one_letter_code
_entity_poly.pdbx_strand_id
1 'polypeptide(L)'
;MSPQAMNLVLRGLQDMGAVTRPATVSSGRALPARLTGKGRALLKRAEAAVRVADERLLAQLTPTERREFKRLLHAVGSQPLDGNGGPS
;
A
#
# COMPACT_ATOMS: atom_id res chain seq x y z
N MET A 1 7.69 6.36 3.95
CA MET A 1 8.46 5.50 3.01
C MET A 1 9.52 6.36 2.36
N SER A 2 10.81 5.99 2.42
CA SER A 2 11.84 6.73 1.70
C SER A 2 11.74 6.46 0.18
N PRO A 3 12.22 7.37 -0.68
CA PRO A 3 12.31 7.12 -2.13
C PRO A 3 13.10 5.85 -2.46
N GLN A 4 14.11 5.53 -1.65
CA GLN A 4 14.94 4.33 -1.79
C GLN A 4 14.13 3.06 -1.55
N ALA A 5 13.33 3.02 -0.48
CA ALA A 5 12.44 1.89 -0.20
C ALA A 5 11.40 1.69 -1.31
N MET A 6 10.81 2.78 -1.79
CA MET A 6 9.86 2.71 -2.93
C MET A 6 10.53 2.18 -4.20
N ASN A 7 11.76 2.60 -4.50
CA ASN A 7 12.51 2.10 -5.66
C ASN A 7 12.88 0.62 -5.55
N LEU A 8 13.06 0.09 -4.34
CA LEU A 8 13.29 -1.34 -4.13
C LEU A 8 12.01 -2.13 -4.37
N VAL A 9 10.88 -1.67 -3.83
CA VAL A 9 9.56 -2.27 -4.07
C VAL A 9 9.23 -2.28 -5.56
N LEU A 10 9.40 -1.15 -6.25
CA LEU A 10 9.14 -1.05 -7.69
C LEU A 10 10.03 -1.96 -8.53
N ARG A 11 11.30 -2.14 -8.15
CA ARG A 11 12.21 -3.08 -8.82
C ARG A 11 11.74 -4.52 -8.68
N GLY A 12 11.43 -4.97 -7.46
CA GLY A 12 10.90 -6.31 -7.25
C GLY A 12 9.59 -6.56 -8.01
N LEU A 13 8.68 -5.58 -8.04
CA LEU A 13 7.46 -5.67 -8.82
C LEU A 13 7.73 -5.75 -10.34
N GLN A 14 8.78 -5.09 -10.83
CA GLN A 14 9.18 -5.13 -12.23
C GLN A 14 9.82 -6.48 -12.59
N ASP A 15 10.70 -7.01 -11.74
CA ASP A 15 11.34 -8.32 -11.93
C ASP A 15 10.30 -9.45 -11.95
N MET A 16 9.23 -9.31 -11.17
CA MET A 16 8.08 -10.21 -11.22
C MET A 16 7.17 -9.99 -12.44
N GLY A 17 7.41 -8.98 -13.28
CA GLY A 17 6.56 -8.61 -14.41
C GLY A 17 5.18 -8.06 -14.00
N ALA A 18 5.01 -7.64 -12.74
CA ALA A 18 3.78 -7.06 -12.24
C ALA A 18 3.62 -5.59 -12.67
N VAL A 19 4.73 -4.87 -12.83
CA VAL A 19 4.73 -3.50 -13.36
C VAL A 19 5.69 -3.36 -14.55
N THR A 20 5.37 -2.43 -15.44
CA THR A 20 6.28 -1.93 -16.47
C THR A 20 6.70 -0.51 -16.12
N ARG A 21 7.97 -0.20 -16.33
CA ARG A 21 8.51 1.16 -16.29
C ARG A 21 9.07 1.50 -17.67
N PRO A 22 8.75 2.66 -18.25
CA PRO A 22 9.42 3.12 -19.45
C PRO A 22 10.95 3.21 -19.22
N ALA A 23 11.76 3.00 -20.25
CA ALA A 23 13.21 3.20 -20.13
C ALA A 23 13.58 4.69 -20.11
N THR A 24 12.75 5.54 -20.73
CA THR A 24 12.92 7.00 -20.84
C THR A 24 11.58 7.71 -20.76
N VAL A 25 11.59 8.96 -20.30
CA VAL A 25 10.45 9.90 -20.31
C VAL A 25 10.70 10.96 -21.37
N SER A 26 9.69 11.31 -22.18
CA SER A 26 9.77 12.42 -23.14
C SER A 26 9.75 13.80 -22.48
N SER A 27 9.23 13.92 -21.25
CA SER A 27 9.44 15.05 -20.34
C SER A 27 8.87 14.72 -18.95
N GLY A 28 9.54 15.12 -17.86
CA GLY A 28 9.01 15.07 -16.49
C GLY A 28 9.77 14.18 -15.47
N ARG A 29 9.71 14.57 -14.19
CA ARG A 29 10.57 14.08 -13.08
C ARG A 29 10.21 12.72 -12.44
N ALA A 30 9.34 11.91 -13.03
CA ALA A 30 9.13 10.54 -12.53
C ALA A 30 8.66 9.60 -13.65
N LEU A 31 9.26 8.41 -13.73
CA LEU A 31 8.81 7.30 -14.56
C LEU A 31 7.60 6.62 -13.89
N PRO A 32 6.36 6.80 -14.38
CA PRO A 32 5.20 6.16 -13.76
C PRO A 32 5.27 4.65 -14.01
N ALA A 33 5.37 3.87 -12.94
CA ALA A 33 5.17 2.43 -13.02
C ALA A 33 3.69 2.15 -13.33
N ARG A 34 3.42 1.29 -14.31
CA ARG A 34 2.07 0.87 -14.68
C ARG A 34 1.88 -0.61 -14.44
N LEU A 35 0.73 -1.01 -13.89
CA LEU A 35 0.39 -2.42 -13.75
C LEU A 35 0.27 -3.09 -15.13
N THR A 36 0.88 -4.27 -15.25
CA THR A 36 0.64 -5.17 -16.38
C THR A 36 -0.68 -5.93 -16.18
N GLY A 37 -1.06 -6.77 -17.15
CA GLY A 37 -2.14 -7.74 -16.95
C GLY A 37 -1.87 -8.68 -15.77
N LYS A 38 -0.63 -9.18 -15.66
CA LYS A 38 -0.16 -9.99 -14.52
C LYS A 38 -0.23 -9.21 -13.22
N GLY A 39 0.17 -7.93 -13.23
CA GLY A 39 0.09 -7.04 -12.08
C GLY A 39 -1.34 -6.84 -11.58
N ARG A 40 -2.29 -6.59 -12.49
CA ARG A 40 -3.71 -6.47 -12.13
C ARG A 40 -4.27 -7.76 -11.52
N ALA A 41 -3.92 -8.91 -12.09
CA ALA A 41 -4.32 -10.20 -11.53
C ALA A 41 -3.70 -10.44 -10.14
N LEU A 42 -2.43 -10.10 -9.95
CA LEU A 42 -1.76 -10.18 -8.65
C LEU A 42 -2.43 -9.28 -7.62
N LEU A 43 -2.71 -8.03 -7.96
CA LEU A 43 -3.41 -7.07 -7.10
C LEU A 43 -4.77 -7.62 -6.68
N LYS A 44 -5.58 -8.10 -7.63
CA LYS A 44 -6.91 -8.68 -7.33
C LYS A 44 -6.83 -9.83 -6.33
N ARG A 45 -5.83 -10.72 -6.44
CA ARG A 45 -5.63 -11.81 -5.47
C ARG A 45 -5.22 -11.29 -4.09
N ALA A 46 -4.35 -10.28 -4.04
CA ALA A 46 -3.91 -9.67 -2.79
C ALA A 46 -5.08 -9.00 -2.08
N GLU A 47 -5.90 -8.22 -2.80
CA GLU A 47 -7.13 -7.61 -2.28
C GLU A 47 -8.11 -8.66 -1.74
N ALA A 48 -8.31 -9.76 -2.47
CA ALA A 48 -9.16 -10.86 -2.00
C ALA A 48 -8.61 -11.51 -0.72
N ALA A 49 -7.30 -11.74 -0.63
CA ALA A 49 -6.68 -12.32 0.56
C ALA A 49 -6.81 -11.40 1.78
N VAL A 50 -6.60 -10.10 1.61
CA VAL A 50 -6.82 -9.09 2.65
C VAL A 50 -8.28 -9.11 3.11
N ARG A 51 -9.22 -9.15 2.15
CA ARG A 51 -10.65 -9.18 2.47
C ARG A 51 -11.04 -10.40 3.30
N VAL A 52 -10.52 -11.57 2.96
CA VAL A 52 -10.75 -12.80 3.72
C VAL A 52 -10.15 -12.71 5.13
N ALA A 53 -8.96 -12.12 5.27
CA ALA A 53 -8.34 -11.90 6.56
C ALA A 53 -9.18 -10.94 7.43
N ASP A 54 -9.64 -9.83 6.85
CA ASP A 54 -10.54 -8.88 7.51
C ASP A 54 -11.84 -9.55 7.95
N GLU A 55 -12.47 -10.35 7.09
CA GLU A 55 -13.71 -11.04 7.40
C GLU A 55 -13.53 -12.01 8.57
N ARG A 56 -12.41 -12.75 8.61
CA ARG A 56 -12.08 -13.64 9.73
C ARG A 56 -11.83 -12.88 11.03
N LEU A 57 -11.07 -11.78 10.97
CA LEU A 57 -10.78 -10.94 12.12
C LEU A 57 -12.05 -10.32 12.69
N LEU A 58 -12.92 -9.81 11.82
CA LEU A 58 -14.15 -9.11 12.22
C LEU A 58 -15.30 -10.07 12.53
N ALA A 59 -15.23 -11.35 12.14
CA ALA A 59 -16.29 -12.34 12.39
C ALA A 59 -16.69 -12.44 13.87
N GLN A 60 -15.75 -12.19 14.78
CA GLN A 60 -15.97 -12.24 16.23
C GLN A 60 -16.60 -10.98 16.82
N LEU A 61 -16.77 -9.93 16.00
CA LEU A 61 -17.27 -8.63 16.43
C LEU A 61 -18.69 -8.40 15.94
N THR A 62 -19.54 -7.91 16.83
CA THR A 62 -20.86 -7.36 16.50
C THR A 62 -20.72 -6.14 15.56
N PRO A 63 -21.78 -5.74 14.84
CA PRO A 63 -21.72 -4.57 13.96
C PRO A 63 -21.26 -3.28 14.67
N THR A 64 -21.58 -3.11 15.95
CA THR A 64 -21.17 -1.95 16.75
C THR A 64 -19.67 -1.99 17.07
N GLU A 65 -19.16 -3.14 17.53
CA GLU A 65 -17.73 -3.33 17.80
C GLU A 65 -16.88 -3.17 16.53
N ARG A 66 -17.38 -3.61 15.37
CA ARG A 66 -16.69 -3.39 14.09
C ARG A 66 -16.57 -1.91 13.74
N ARG A 67 -17.62 -1.11 13.99
CA ARG A 67 -17.57 0.35 13.75
C ARG A 67 -16.58 1.02 14.68
N GLU A 68 -16.59 0.63 15.96
CA GLU A 68 -15.67 1.17 16.95
C GLU A 68 -14.22 0.80 16.67
N PHE A 69 -13.95 -0.46 16.32
CA PHE A 69 -12.62 -0.91 15.94
C PHE A 69 -12.05 -0.12 14.75
N LYS A 70 -12.86 0.10 13.70
CA LYS A 70 -12.45 0.94 12.55
C LYS A 70 -12.19 2.39 12.94
N ARG A 71 -13.00 2.96 13.84
CA ARG A 71 -12.80 4.32 14.36
C ARG A 71 -11.47 4.44 15.09
N LEU A 72 -11.13 3.47 15.94
CA LEU A 72 -9.87 3.43 16.67
C LEU A 72 -8.66 3.26 15.73
N LEU A 73 -8.74 2.37 14.74
CA LEU A 73 -7.69 2.23 13.73
C LEU A 73 -7.44 3.53 12.96
N HIS A 74 -8.51 4.22 12.57
CA HIS A 74 -8.40 5.53 11.90
C HIS A 74 -7.75 6.57 12.82
N ALA A 75 -8.13 6.63 14.10
CA ALA A 75 -7.55 7.57 15.06
C ALA A 75 -6.04 7.35 15.25
N VAL A 76 -5.60 6.10 15.35
CA VAL A 76 -4.17 5.75 15.47
C VAL A 76 -3.42 6.03 14.16
N GLY A 77 -3.99 5.67 13.00
CA GLY A 77 -3.36 5.87 11.69
C GLY A 77 -3.35 7.32 11.18
N SER A 78 -4.14 8.20 11.78
CA SER A 78 -4.19 9.64 11.44
C SER A 78 -3.27 10.49 12.32
N GLN A 79 -2.60 9.91 13.32
CA GLN A 79 -1.56 10.65 14.03
C GLN A 79 -0.42 10.94 13.05
N PRO A 80 -0.05 12.22 12.86
CA PRO A 80 1.13 12.55 12.08
C PRO A 80 2.32 11.82 12.70
N LEU A 81 3.17 11.22 11.86
CA LEU A 81 4.50 10.86 12.30
C LEU A 81 5.22 12.17 12.58
N ASP A 82 5.14 12.66 13.81
CA ASP A 82 5.81 13.86 14.25
C ASP A 82 7.30 13.68 13.96
N GLY A 83 7.75 14.42 12.96
CA GLY A 83 9.13 14.45 12.51
C GLY A 83 9.99 15.09 13.60
N ASN A 84 10.94 14.30 14.08
CA ASN A 84 12.16 14.70 14.80
C ASN A 84 12.54 16.18 14.63
N GLY A 85 12.14 17.00 15.61
CA GLY A 85 12.55 18.40 15.77
C GLY A 85 12.83 18.70 17.23
N GLY A 86 14.11 18.88 17.58
CA GLY A 86 14.59 19.47 18.84
C GLY A 86 15.96 18.94 19.28
N PRO A 87 16.76 19.74 20.03
CA PRO A 87 17.57 20.83 19.48
C PRO A 87 19.08 20.64 19.77
N SER A 88 19.93 21.39 19.09
CA SER A 88 21.28 21.76 19.55
C SER A 88 21.58 23.19 19.14
#